data_AF-A0A9D4R9L1-F1
#
_entry.id   AF-A0A9D4R9L1-F1
#
_cell.length_a   1.000
_cell.length_b   1.000
_cell.length_c   1.000
_cell.angle_alpha   90.00
_cell.angle_beta   90.00
_cell.angle_gamma   90.00
#
_symmetry.space_group_name_H-M   'P 1'
#
loop_
_entity.id
_entity.type
_entity.pdbx_description
1 polymer ?
#
loop_
_entity_poly.entity_id
_entity_poly.type
_entity_poly.pdbx_seq_one_letter_code
_entity_poly.pdbx_strand_id
1 'polypeptide(L)'
;MNRCAPHGQCKSFHVYPFYFCECDAGYYGVLYEGAHHMYQCNQDACSHIGHTCSHHGNCKRTSTFPFYRCNCDPGFTGNNCEHKEPNHTTASYVTTTTTTSAAATPPPVIPNKGEQFSGSA
;
A
#
# COMPACT_ATOMS: atom_id res chain seq x y z
N MET A 1 1.49 -24.46 -23.55
CA MET A 1 1.20 -24.42 -22.10
C MET A 1 1.54 -23.02 -21.57
N ASN A 2 0.69 -22.41 -20.75
CA ASN A 2 1.00 -21.12 -20.09
C ASN A 2 2.00 -21.35 -18.96
N ARG A 3 3.24 -20.86 -19.10
CA ARG A 3 4.30 -21.01 -18.08
C ARG A 3 4.09 -20.13 -16.84
N CYS A 4 3.22 -19.13 -16.94
CA CYS A 4 2.88 -18.23 -15.84
C CYS A 4 1.69 -18.75 -14.99
N ALA A 5 1.02 -19.81 -15.43
CA ALA A 5 -0.07 -20.43 -14.70
C ALA A 5 0.41 -21.01 -13.35
N PRO A 6 -0.44 -21.04 -12.31
CA PRO A 6 -1.86 -20.66 -12.32
C PRO A 6 -2.16 -19.18 -12.05
N HIS A 7 -1.17 -18.37 -11.65
CA HIS A 7 -1.41 -17.00 -11.16
C HIS A 7 -0.83 -15.91 -12.06
N GLY A 8 -0.90 -16.09 -13.37
CA GLY A 8 -0.39 -15.08 -14.30
C GLY A 8 -0.56 -15.43 -15.76
N GLN A 9 -0.27 -14.44 -16.59
CA GLN A 9 -0.41 -14.50 -18.05
C GLN A 9 0.93 -14.17 -18.73
N CYS A 10 1.31 -14.94 -19.74
CA CYS A 10 2.48 -14.62 -20.56
C CYS A 10 2.22 -13.35 -21.37
N LYS A 11 3.16 -12.42 -21.31
CA LYS A 11 3.25 -11.26 -22.21
C LYS A 11 4.52 -11.39 -23.06
N SER A 12 4.35 -11.25 -24.38
CA SER A 12 5.45 -11.25 -25.33
C SER A 12 5.81 -9.82 -25.71
N PHE A 13 7.09 -9.46 -25.63
CA PHE A 13 7.59 -8.25 -26.30
C PHE A 13 7.95 -8.56 -27.76
N HIS A 14 7.98 -7.53 -28.61
CA HIS A 14 8.42 -7.63 -30.02
C HIS A 14 9.91 -8.01 -30.19
N VAL A 15 10.67 -8.16 -29.09
CA VAL A 15 12.06 -8.60 -29.10
C VAL A 15 12.15 -10.05 -28.61
N TYR A 16 12.07 -10.97 -29.55
CA TYR A 16 12.32 -12.39 -29.34
C TYR A 16 13.75 -12.60 -28.79
N PRO A 17 14.01 -13.47 -27.78
CA PRO A 17 13.15 -14.51 -27.20
C PRO A 17 12.60 -14.17 -25.79
N PHE A 18 12.35 -12.90 -25.48
CA PHE A 18 11.93 -12.51 -24.12
C PHE A 18 10.40 -12.51 -23.97
N TYR A 19 9.92 -13.38 -23.07
CA TYR A 19 8.56 -13.33 -22.53
C TYR A 19 8.64 -13.07 -21.03
N PHE A 20 7.66 -12.34 -20.48
CA PHE A 20 7.53 -12.13 -19.04
C PHE A 20 6.14 -12.54 -18.58
N CYS A 21 6.01 -12.89 -17.31
CA CYS A 21 4.72 -13.16 -16.69
C CYS A 21 4.15 -11.88 -16.10
N GLU A 22 2.94 -11.51 -16.48
CA GLU A 22 2.14 -10.57 -15.69
C GLU A 22 1.39 -11.39 -14.63
N CYS A 23 1.82 -11.26 -13.38
CA CYS A 23 1.22 -12.01 -12.28
C CYS A 23 -0.09 -11.38 -11.81
N ASP A 24 -1.00 -12.22 -11.32
CA ASP A 24 -2.21 -11.79 -10.63
C ASP A 24 -1.86 -10.98 -9.38
N ALA A 25 -2.76 -10.10 -8.94
CA ALA A 25 -2.57 -9.34 -7.70
C ALA A 25 -2.23 -10.28 -6.54
N GLY A 26 -1.16 -9.95 -5.81
CA GLY A 26 -0.62 -10.77 -4.71
C GLY A 26 0.37 -11.84 -5.09
N TYR A 27 0.61 -12.06 -6.37
CA TYR A 27 1.57 -13.05 -6.81
C TYR A 27 2.80 -12.39 -7.42
N TYR A 28 3.95 -12.97 -7.13
CA TYR A 28 5.23 -12.58 -7.70
C TYR A 28 6.11 -13.83 -7.95
N GLY A 29 7.29 -13.61 -8.50
CA GLY A 29 8.24 -14.67 -8.85
C GLY A 29 9.65 -14.36 -8.34
N VAL A 30 10.51 -15.37 -8.41
CA VAL A 30 11.94 -15.23 -8.09
C VAL A 30 12.67 -14.44 -9.18
N LEU A 31 13.44 -13.44 -8.75
CA LEU A 31 14.42 -12.74 -9.57
C LEU A 31 15.70 -13.58 -9.56
N TYR A 32 16.08 -14.18 -10.69
CA TYR A 32 17.42 -14.73 -10.83
C TYR A 32 18.40 -13.58 -11.11
N GLU A 33 19.60 -13.65 -10.53
CA GLU A 33 20.68 -12.69 -10.78
C GLU A 33 20.94 -12.61 -12.30
N GLY A 34 20.58 -11.47 -12.90
CA GLY A 34 20.82 -11.17 -14.31
C GLY A 34 19.59 -11.02 -15.21
N ALA A 35 18.36 -11.22 -14.72
CA ALA A 35 17.17 -10.88 -15.51
C ALA A 35 16.01 -10.38 -14.65
N HIS A 36 15.57 -9.15 -14.88
CA HIS A 36 14.34 -8.54 -14.33
C HIS A 36 13.05 -9.20 -14.90
N HIS A 37 13.11 -10.47 -15.26
CA HIS A 37 12.03 -11.17 -15.95
C HIS A 37 11.43 -12.21 -15.00
N MET A 38 10.23 -11.90 -14.52
CA MET A 38 9.37 -12.81 -13.78
C MET A 38 8.91 -13.93 -14.72
N TYR A 39 9.40 -15.16 -14.50
CA TYR A 39 9.09 -16.32 -15.35
C TYR A 39 8.06 -17.29 -14.72
N GLN A 40 7.70 -17.07 -13.45
CA GLN A 40 6.70 -17.84 -12.72
C GLN A 40 5.99 -16.93 -11.71
N CYS A 41 4.72 -17.20 -11.41
CA CYS A 41 3.91 -16.48 -10.44
C CYS A 41 3.49 -17.42 -9.30
N ASN A 42 4.46 -17.99 -8.60
CA ASN A 42 4.23 -19.02 -7.57
C ASN A 42 4.45 -18.52 -6.14
N GLN A 43 4.94 -17.29 -5.96
CA GLN A 43 5.10 -16.68 -4.64
C GLN A 43 3.84 -15.88 -4.32
N ASP A 44 3.05 -16.33 -3.35
CA ASP A 44 1.89 -15.60 -2.85
C ASP A 44 2.30 -14.74 -1.65
N ALA A 45 2.18 -13.42 -1.82
CA ALA A 45 2.50 -12.43 -0.81
C ALA A 45 1.67 -12.60 0.48
N CYS A 46 0.46 -13.16 0.38
CA CYS A 46 -0.41 -13.46 1.51
C CYS A 46 -0.30 -14.90 2.04
N SER A 47 0.40 -15.82 1.34
CA SER A 47 0.47 -17.23 1.76
C SER A 47 1.36 -17.45 2.98
N HIS A 48 2.19 -16.48 3.38
CA HIS A 48 2.83 -16.49 4.70
C HIS A 48 1.81 -16.10 5.79
N ILE A 49 0.74 -16.90 5.90
CA ILE A 49 -0.33 -16.78 6.88
C ILE A 49 0.31 -16.88 8.27
N GLY A 50 0.60 -15.73 8.86
CA GLY A 50 1.20 -15.56 10.17
C GLY A 50 2.39 -14.63 10.26
N HIS A 51 3.05 -14.35 9.13
CA HIS A 51 4.10 -13.32 9.06
C HIS A 51 3.62 -12.05 8.36
N THR A 52 2.76 -12.16 7.33
CA THR A 52 2.42 -11.02 6.49
C THR A 52 1.60 -9.95 7.22
N CYS A 53 0.75 -10.31 8.20
CA CYS A 53 -0.03 -9.34 8.98
C CYS A 53 -0.05 -9.67 10.49
N SER A 54 1.00 -10.32 11.01
CA SER A 54 1.18 -10.66 12.43
C SER A 54 -0.02 -11.35 13.11
N HIS A 55 -0.90 -12.03 12.34
CA HIS A 55 -2.20 -12.56 12.80
C HIS A 55 -3.19 -11.52 13.37
N HIS A 56 -2.93 -10.23 13.17
CA HIS A 56 -3.74 -9.12 13.70
C HIS A 56 -4.40 -8.31 12.58
N GLY A 57 -4.72 -8.99 11.48
CA GLY A 57 -5.36 -8.36 10.34
C GLY A 57 -5.57 -9.30 9.17
N ASN A 58 -6.28 -8.78 8.18
CA ASN A 58 -6.57 -9.49 6.94
C ASN A 58 -5.60 -9.07 5.83
N CYS A 59 -4.91 -10.05 5.24
CA CYS A 59 -4.06 -9.80 4.08
C CYS A 59 -4.90 -9.55 2.82
N LYS A 60 -4.63 -8.45 2.13
CA LYS A 60 -5.23 -8.10 0.84
C LYS A 60 -4.13 -8.08 -0.21
N ARG A 61 -4.31 -8.91 -1.23
CA ARG A 61 -3.42 -9.00 -2.40
C ARG A 61 -3.50 -7.70 -3.22
N THR A 62 -2.35 -7.18 -3.64
CA THR A 62 -2.23 -5.96 -4.45
C THR A 62 -1.34 -6.21 -5.68
N SER A 63 -1.50 -5.41 -6.73
CA SER A 63 -0.68 -5.48 -7.95
C SER A 63 0.62 -4.69 -7.87
N THR A 64 0.79 -3.88 -6.82
CA THR A 64 1.96 -3.02 -6.62
C THR A 64 2.81 -3.55 -5.47
N PHE A 65 4.13 -3.52 -5.63
CA PHE A 65 5.08 -3.87 -4.56
C PHE A 65 4.68 -3.20 -3.22
N PRO A 66 4.62 -3.94 -2.09
CA PRO A 66 5.11 -5.31 -1.87
C PRO A 66 4.16 -6.44 -2.29
N PHE A 67 3.18 -6.16 -3.15
CA PHE A 67 2.14 -7.07 -3.66
C PHE A 67 1.12 -7.52 -2.60
N TYR A 68 1.16 -6.93 -1.42
CA TYR A 68 0.09 -7.06 -0.43
C TYR A 68 -0.11 -5.76 0.35
N ARG A 69 -1.22 -5.71 1.07
CA ARG A 69 -1.49 -4.74 2.14
C ARG A 69 -2.25 -5.44 3.25
N CYS A 70 -1.99 -5.06 4.50
CA CYS A 70 -2.73 -5.55 5.65
C CYS A 70 -3.87 -4.61 6.01
N ASN A 71 -5.04 -5.16 6.27
CA ASN A 71 -6.13 -4.46 6.93
C ASN A 71 -6.16 -4.91 8.40
N CYS A 72 -5.56 -4.12 9.27
CA CYS A 72 -5.39 -4.47 10.68
C CYS A 72 -6.71 -4.48 11.43
N ASP A 73 -6.78 -5.37 12.41
CA ASP A 73 -7.87 -5.44 13.37
C ASP A 73 -7.83 -4.21 14.30
N PRO A 74 -8.96 -3.83 14.92
CA PRO A 74 -8.99 -2.71 15.85
C PRO A 74 -7.95 -2.86 16.97
N GLY A 75 -7.16 -1.80 17.20
CA GLY A 75 -6.09 -1.80 18.19
C GLY A 75 -4.75 -2.36 17.69
N PHE A 76 -4.62 -2.65 16.40
CA PHE A 76 -3.34 -2.97 15.76
C PHE A 76 -3.03 -2.02 14.61
N THR A 77 -1.77 -1.64 14.49
CA THR A 77 -1.22 -0.71 13.49
C THR A 77 0.13 -1.22 12.98
N GLY A 78 0.69 -0.54 11.98
CA GLY A 78 1.91 -0.96 11.29
C GLY A 78 1.62 -1.60 9.93
N ASN A 79 2.66 -1.78 9.12
CA ASN A 79 2.52 -2.30 7.76
C ASN A 79 2.03 -3.76 7.75
N ASN A 80 2.39 -4.50 8.80
CA ASN A 80 2.08 -5.89 9.03
C ASN A 80 1.28 -6.08 10.33
N CYS A 81 0.60 -5.03 10.81
CA CYS A 81 -0.16 -5.06 12.07
C CYS A 81 0.67 -5.52 13.28
N GLU A 82 1.97 -5.20 13.26
CA GLU A 82 2.97 -5.62 14.25
C GLU A 82 2.93 -4.80 15.54
N HIS A 83 2.28 -3.63 15.51
CA HIS A 83 2.18 -2.73 16.65
C HIS A 83 0.79 -2.86 17.26
N LYS A 84 0.73 -3.25 18.54
CA LYS A 84 -0.48 -3.14 19.33
C LYS A 84 -0.61 -1.70 19.82
N GLU A 85 -1.64 -0.99 19.39
CA GLU A 85 -1.93 0.33 19.91
C GLU A 85 -2.35 0.21 21.39
N PRO A 86 -1.63 0.84 22.32
CA PRO A 86 -2.06 0.86 23.72
C PRO A 86 -3.36 1.67 23.90
N ASN A 87 -3.77 2.45 22.89
CA ASN A 87 -4.87 3.40 23.00
C ASN A 87 -6.25 2.85 22.57
N HIS A 88 -6.38 1.55 22.32
CA HIS A 88 -7.66 0.92 21.98
C HIS A 88 -8.33 0.16 23.14
N THR A 89 -7.82 0.28 24.37
CA THR A 89 -8.53 -0.23 25.56
C THR A 89 -9.57 0.76 26.09
N THR A 90 -9.67 2.01 25.61
CA THR A 90 -10.69 2.92 26.16
C THR A 90 -11.09 4.04 25.19
N ALA A 91 -11.90 3.71 24.19
CA ALA A 91 -12.80 4.69 23.56
C ALA A 91 -14.27 4.25 23.69
N SER A 92 -14.60 3.58 24.80
CA SER A 92 -15.84 3.85 25.52
C SER A 92 -15.61 4.99 26.52
N TYR A 93 -15.04 6.09 26.06
CA TYR A 93 -15.44 7.39 26.57
C TYR A 93 -15.55 8.28 25.36
N VAL A 94 -16.80 8.43 24.92
CA VAL A 94 -17.23 9.69 24.31
C VAL A 94 -16.87 10.77 25.33
N THR A 95 -15.67 11.33 25.25
CA THR A 95 -15.43 12.62 25.90
C THR A 95 -16.02 13.62 24.94
N THR A 96 -17.31 13.90 25.13
CA THR A 96 -17.90 15.18 24.78
C THR A 96 -17.08 16.25 25.51
N THR A 97 -15.93 16.64 24.98
CA THR A 97 -15.37 17.95 25.28
C THR A 97 -16.24 18.94 24.55
N THR A 98 -17.32 19.35 25.22
CA THR A 98 -18.00 20.61 24.99
C THR A 98 -16.94 21.70 24.94
N THR A 99 -16.50 22.07 23.73
CA THR A 99 -15.72 23.28 23.49
C THR A 99 -16.68 24.46 23.52
N THR A 100 -17.10 24.85 24.73
CA THR A 100 -17.77 26.12 24.95
C THR A 100 -16.68 27.20 24.99
N SER A 101 -16.49 27.84 23.82
CA SER A 101 -16.08 29.23 23.60
C SER A 101 -15.07 29.88 24.56
N ALA A 102 -13.84 30.07 24.07
CA ALA A 102 -13.06 31.27 24.35
C ALA A 102 -12.42 31.75 23.05
N ALA A 103 -12.70 33.01 22.69
CA ALA A 103 -12.27 33.67 21.48
C ALA A 103 -10.74 33.66 21.34
N ALA A 104 -10.22 32.86 20.41
CA ALA A 104 -8.88 33.03 19.88
C ALA A 104 -8.98 33.96 18.68
N THR A 105 -8.47 35.18 18.87
CA THR A 105 -8.23 36.18 17.83
C THR A 105 -7.63 35.56 16.57
N PRO A 106 -8.05 35.95 15.36
CA PRO A 106 -7.46 35.43 14.13
C PRO A 106 -5.97 35.77 14.07
N PRO A 107 -5.11 34.84 13.62
CA PRO A 107 -3.70 35.15 13.36
C PRO A 107 -3.61 36.28 12.32
N PRO A 108 -2.60 37.18 12.40
CA PRO A 108 -2.44 38.26 11.44
C PRO A 108 -2.24 37.68 10.03
N VAL A 109 -3.14 38.05 9.12
CA VAL A 109 -3.04 37.76 7.69
C VAL A 109 -1.86 38.54 7.14
N ILE A 110 -0.79 37.85 6.74
CA ILE A 110 0.27 38.44 5.92
C ILE A 110 -0.26 38.50 4.48
N PRO A 111 -0.42 39.70 3.87
CA PRO A 111 -0.84 39.80 2.48
C PRO A 111 0.32 39.40 1.56
N ASN A 112 0.17 38.30 0.81
CA ASN A 112 0.99 38.08 -0.39
C ASN A 112 0.32 38.82 -1.56
N LYS A 113 0.97 39.88 -2.03
CA LYS A 113 0.51 40.72 -3.14
C LYS A 113 1.39 40.47 -4.37
N GLY A 114 0.75 40.10 -5.49
CA GLY A 114 1.18 40.32 -6.89
C GLY A 114 2.24 39.34 -7.41
N GLU A 115 1.92 38.39 -8.30
CA GLU A 115 1.74 38.53 -9.76
C GLU A 115 3.05 38.74 -10.54
N GLN A 116 3.43 37.74 -11.35
CA GLN A 116 3.97 37.97 -12.70
C GLN A 116 3.81 36.71 -13.57
N PHE A 117 2.72 36.69 -14.33
CA PHE A 117 2.66 36.04 -15.64
C PHE A 117 3.44 36.93 -16.61
N SER A 118 4.45 36.39 -17.29
CA SER A 118 5.09 37.02 -18.44
C SER A 118 4.42 36.53 -19.72
N GLY A 119 4.12 37.47 -20.61
CA GLY A 119 3.15 37.34 -21.69
C GLY A 119 3.59 36.56 -22.92
N SER A 120 2.58 36.27 -23.75
CA SER A 120 2.71 35.96 -25.17
C SER A 120 2.87 37.25 -25.98
N ALA A 121 3.71 37.18 -27.00
CA ALA A 121 3.63 37.99 -28.21
C ALA A 121 3.64 37.02 -29.40
#